data_AF-B6K4C1-F1
#
_entry.id   AF-B6K4C1-F1
#
_cell.length_a   1.000
_cell.length_b   1.000
_cell.length_c   1.000
_cell.angle_alpha   90.00
_cell.angle_beta   90.00
_cell.angle_gamma   90.00
#
_symmetry.space_group_name_H-M   'P 1'
#
loop_
_entity.id
_entity.type
_entity.pdbx_description
1 polymer ?
#
loop_
_entity_poly.entity_id
_entity_poly.type
_entity_poly.pdbx_seq_one_letter_code
_entity_poly.pdbx_strand_id
1 'polypeptide(L)'
;MSFPFSEIHSFLPWSVGIPAFAICLRTCITLPIAIASKRRRERLLQIHSLLTSKRNQLVSKDAIKQEKRRLYSEFRCSPWPLLLLPMAQIPCFAYATLKLRRLVRMAPSSMTTEGAFWFQNLLEPDPTGLLTVSLGLAYMTNAAIVHRRQQFSGLSKGTFIASILSSFAMIYVASLSPSAMTLYWSTSALYSTIQNALLYRNDTPSEPAKDK
;
A
#
# COMPACT_ATOMS: atom_id res chain seq x y z
N MET A 1 22.65 -14.27 7.61
CA MET A 1 21.22 -14.53 7.40
C MET A 1 21.01 -14.87 5.93
N SER A 2 20.90 -16.16 5.66
CA SER A 2 20.69 -16.76 4.33
C SER A 2 19.37 -16.26 3.72
N PHE A 3 19.33 -16.14 2.39
CA PHE A 3 18.17 -15.63 1.68
C PHE A 3 17.04 -16.68 1.67
N PRO A 4 15.78 -16.35 2.01
CA PRO A 4 14.69 -17.31 1.89
C PRO A 4 14.37 -17.67 0.43
N PHE A 5 14.69 -16.81 -0.54
CA PHE A 5 14.41 -17.08 -1.97
C PHE A 5 15.22 -18.24 -2.55
N SER A 6 16.48 -18.43 -2.15
CA SER A 6 17.32 -19.53 -2.64
C SER A 6 16.87 -20.90 -2.12
N GLU A 7 16.32 -20.95 -0.91
CA GLU A 7 15.77 -22.17 -0.32
C GLU A 7 14.36 -22.49 -0.86
N ILE A 8 13.55 -21.46 -1.14
CA ILE A 8 12.23 -21.62 -1.78
C ILE A 8 12.34 -22.12 -3.22
N HIS A 9 13.38 -21.69 -3.96
CA HIS A 9 13.61 -22.14 -5.34
C HIS A 9 13.85 -23.66 -5.44
N SER A 10 14.37 -24.29 -4.37
CA SER A 10 14.49 -25.76 -4.32
C SER A 10 13.15 -26.49 -4.44
N PHE A 11 12.03 -25.79 -4.20
CA PHE A 11 10.68 -26.38 -4.19
C PHE A 11 9.72 -25.74 -5.21
N LEU A 12 9.98 -24.52 -5.70
CA LEU A 12 9.06 -23.76 -6.56
C LEU A 12 9.78 -22.99 -7.67
N PRO A 13 9.23 -22.93 -8.90
CA PRO A 13 9.72 -22.05 -9.96
C PRO A 13 9.66 -20.59 -9.55
N TRP A 14 10.59 -19.76 -10.07
CA TRP A 14 10.65 -18.33 -9.75
C TRP A 14 9.34 -17.58 -10.01
N SER A 15 8.63 -17.90 -11.09
CA SER A 15 7.33 -17.30 -11.45
C SER A 15 6.23 -17.52 -10.39
N VAL A 16 6.34 -18.55 -9.56
CA VAL A 16 5.42 -18.82 -8.44
C VAL A 16 6.01 -18.35 -7.11
N GLY A 17 7.31 -18.59 -6.90
CA GLY A 17 8.00 -18.24 -5.66
C GLY A 17 8.00 -16.73 -5.37
N ILE A 18 8.16 -15.89 -6.40
CA ILE A 18 8.15 -14.43 -6.27
C ILE A 18 6.78 -13.91 -5.78
N PRO A 19 5.65 -14.23 -6.44
CA PRO A 19 4.32 -13.88 -5.93
C PRO A 19 4.03 -14.46 -4.54
N ALA A 20 4.35 -15.74 -4.30
CA ALA A 20 4.09 -16.39 -3.02
C ALA A 20 4.81 -15.69 -1.87
N PHE A 21 6.09 -15.33 -2.06
CA PHE A 21 6.84 -14.54 -1.09
C PHE A 21 6.20 -13.18 -0.83
N ALA A 22 5.76 -12.47 -1.89
CA ALA A 22 5.08 -11.19 -1.73
C ALA A 22 3.81 -11.32 -0.88
N ILE A 23 2.96 -12.32 -1.19
CA ILE A 23 1.72 -12.59 -0.46
C ILE A 23 2.02 -12.95 1.00
N CYS A 24 3.01 -13.82 1.25
CA CYS A 24 3.41 -14.23 2.59
C CYS A 24 3.89 -13.02 3.42
N LEU A 25 4.82 -12.23 2.88
CA LEU A 25 5.33 -11.03 3.54
C LEU A 25 4.22 -10.05 3.87
N ARG A 26 3.27 -9.84 2.93
CA ARG A 26 2.13 -8.95 3.17
C ARG A 26 1.16 -9.49 4.21
N THR A 27 0.87 -10.79 4.18
CA THR A 27 -0.08 -11.43 5.09
C THR A 27 0.46 -11.53 6.51
N CYS A 28 1.73 -11.88 6.68
CA CYS A 28 2.34 -12.06 8.00
C CYS A 28 2.67 -10.72 8.68
N ILE A 29 3.13 -9.72 7.91
CA ILE A 29 3.63 -8.46 8.49
C ILE A 29 2.60 -7.34 8.33
N THR A 30 2.17 -7.06 7.11
CA THR A 30 1.40 -5.83 6.83
C THR A 30 -0.07 -5.94 7.18
N LEU A 31 -0.69 -7.11 7.00
CA LEU A 31 -2.12 -7.30 7.23
C LEU A 31 -2.53 -7.12 8.70
N PRO A 32 -1.84 -7.69 9.71
CA PRO A 32 -2.18 -7.47 11.11
C PRO A 32 -2.09 -5.99 11.51
N ILE A 33 -1.04 -5.31 11.04
CA ILE A 33 -0.83 -3.86 11.26
C ILE A 33 -1.94 -3.05 10.58
N ALA A 34 -2.37 -3.46 9.38
CA ALA A 34 -3.45 -2.81 8.66
C ALA A 34 -4.80 -2.95 9.38
N ILE A 35 -5.13 -4.15 9.89
CA ILE A 35 -6.33 -4.39 10.70
C ILE A 35 -6.30 -3.53 11.97
N ALA A 36 -5.17 -3.51 12.68
CA ALA A 36 -5.00 -2.69 13.87
C ALA A 36 -5.11 -1.19 13.55
N SER A 37 -4.59 -0.76 12.40
CA SER A 37 -4.66 0.61 11.90
C SER A 37 -6.08 1.01 11.50
N LYS A 38 -6.88 0.08 10.94
CA LYS A 38 -8.29 0.31 10.61
C LYS A 38 -9.10 0.66 11.86
N ARG A 39 -9.03 -0.18 12.89
CA ARG A 39 -9.73 0.04 14.17
C ARG A 39 -9.38 1.38 14.81
N ARG A 40 -8.12 1.81 14.73
CA ARG A 40 -7.71 3.13 15.22
C ARG A 40 -8.27 4.27 14.37
N ARG A 41 -8.31 4.08 13.05
CA ARG A 41 -8.84 5.07 12.12
C ARG A 41 -10.33 5.32 12.37
N GLU A 42 -11.12 4.28 12.62
CA GLU A 42 -12.53 4.41 13.00
C GLU A 42 -12.74 5.30 14.23
N ARG A 43 -11.92 5.15 15.29
CA ARG A 43 -11.98 6.05 16.47
C ARG A 43 -11.62 7.49 16.13
N LEU A 44 -10.64 7.70 15.24
CA LEU A 44 -10.28 9.04 14.79
C LEU A 44 -11.40 9.68 13.95
N LEU A 45 -12.16 8.89 13.19
CA LEU A 45 -13.34 9.37 12.48
C LEU A 45 -14.41 9.87 13.45
N GLN A 46 -14.67 9.13 14.52
CA GLN A 46 -15.60 9.56 15.57
C GLN A 46 -15.16 10.89 16.21
N ILE A 47 -13.87 11.00 16.61
CA ILE A 47 -13.31 12.23 17.17
C ILE A 47 -13.46 13.41 16.20
N HIS A 48 -13.20 13.19 14.91
CA HIS A 48 -13.34 14.25 13.93
C HIS A 48 -14.80 14.69 13.76
N SER A 49 -15.76 13.75 13.73
CA SER A 49 -17.19 14.09 13.65
C SER A 49 -17.65 14.93 14.83
N LEU A 50 -17.21 14.61 16.05
CA LEU A 50 -17.53 15.36 17.28
C LEU A 50 -16.91 16.76 17.28
N LEU A 51 -15.68 16.88 16.77
CA LEU A 51 -15.02 18.18 16.63
C LEU A 51 -15.74 19.05 15.60
N THR A 52 -16.21 18.46 14.50
CA THR A 52 -16.98 19.15 13.46
C THR A 52 -18.36 19.57 13.98
N SER A 53 -19.05 18.74 14.77
CA SER A 53 -20.35 19.12 15.36
C SER A 53 -20.24 20.29 16.35
N LYS A 54 -19.10 20.42 17.04
CA LYS A 54 -18.83 21.54 17.96
C LYS A 54 -18.13 22.72 17.29
N ARG A 55 -17.88 22.69 15.97
CA ARG A 55 -17.04 23.67 15.29
C ARG A 55 -17.52 25.11 15.47
N ASN A 56 -18.84 25.33 15.46
CA ASN A 56 -19.42 26.67 15.65
C ASN A 56 -19.27 27.20 17.09
N GLN A 57 -19.09 26.31 18.07
CA GLN A 57 -18.85 26.68 19.48
C GLN A 57 -17.36 26.97 19.73
N LEU A 58 -16.48 26.44 18.89
CA LEU A 58 -15.02 26.54 19.02
C LEU A 58 -14.48 27.64 18.09
N VAL A 59 -14.64 28.90 18.52
CA VAL A 59 -14.32 30.09 17.70
C VAL A 59 -12.81 30.31 17.53
N SER A 60 -12.00 29.98 18.55
CA SER A 60 -10.56 30.18 18.52
C SER A 60 -9.78 28.93 18.11
N LYS A 61 -8.64 29.11 17.45
CA LYS A 61 -7.73 28.00 17.09
C LYS A 61 -7.25 27.24 18.33
N ASP A 62 -7.05 27.93 19.44
CA ASP A 62 -6.64 27.33 20.70
C ASP A 62 -7.76 26.48 21.33
N ALA A 63 -9.01 26.93 21.28
CA ALA A 63 -10.16 26.15 21.72
C ALA A 63 -10.31 24.85 20.90
N ILE A 64 -10.14 24.91 19.58
CA ILE A 64 -10.15 23.72 18.71
C ILE A 64 -9.01 22.77 19.08
N LYS A 65 -7.81 23.29 19.31
CA LYS A 65 -6.63 22.49 19.69
C LYS A 65 -6.81 21.82 21.05
N GLN A 66 -7.40 22.54 22.01
CA GLN A 66 -7.68 22.05 23.36
C GLN A 66 -8.74 20.95 23.33
N GLU A 67 -9.87 21.16 22.63
CA GLU A 67 -10.92 20.16 22.50
C GLU A 67 -10.41 18.91 21.78
N LYS A 68 -9.61 19.08 20.71
CA LYS A 68 -8.96 17.95 20.02
C LYS A 68 -8.08 17.12 20.97
N ARG A 69 -7.30 17.78 21.85
CA ARG A 69 -6.48 17.09 22.87
C ARG A 69 -7.35 16.38 23.90
N ARG A 70 -8.44 17.00 24.36
CA ARG A 70 -9.42 16.40 25.27
C ARG A 70 -10.01 15.13 24.68
N LEU A 71 -10.53 15.20 23.45
CA LEU A 71 -11.12 14.05 22.76
C LEU A 71 -10.09 12.93 22.52
N TYR A 72 -8.85 13.26 22.18
CA TYR A 72 -7.79 12.24 22.09
C TYR A 72 -7.50 11.54 23.42
N SER A 73 -7.53 12.27 24.53
CA SER A 73 -7.36 11.69 25.87
C SER A 73 -8.56 10.79 26.22
N GLU A 74 -9.78 11.27 25.99
CA GLU A 74 -11.04 10.58 26.30
C GLU A 74 -11.18 9.25 25.52
N PHE A 75 -10.92 9.28 24.21
CA PHE A 75 -10.95 8.09 23.36
C PHE A 75 -9.67 7.24 23.45
N ARG A 76 -8.69 7.65 24.27
CA ARG A 76 -7.36 7.05 24.40
C ARG A 76 -6.74 6.76 23.03
N CYS A 77 -6.83 7.74 22.13
CA CYS A 77 -6.48 7.60 20.73
C CYS A 77 -5.46 8.66 20.32
N SER A 78 -4.31 8.21 19.83
CA SER A 78 -3.29 9.08 19.23
C SER A 78 -3.15 8.77 17.73
N PRO A 79 -2.78 9.76 16.89
CA PRO A 79 -2.64 9.56 15.45
C PRO A 79 -1.31 8.87 15.06
N TRP A 80 -0.26 8.98 15.88
CA TRP A 80 1.08 8.46 15.55
C TRP A 80 1.12 6.95 15.24
N PRO A 81 0.34 6.06 15.88
CA PRO A 81 0.40 4.63 15.58
C PRO A 81 -0.12 4.30 14.18
N LEU A 82 -0.86 5.21 13.52
CA LEU A 82 -1.23 5.04 12.12
C LEU A 82 -0.03 5.11 11.18
N LEU A 83 1.07 5.76 11.59
CA LEU A 83 2.32 5.82 10.83
C LEU A 83 3.09 4.50 10.88
N LEU A 84 2.75 3.58 11.79
CA LEU A 84 3.40 2.27 11.86
C LEU A 84 3.17 1.45 10.58
N LEU A 85 2.02 1.62 9.92
CA LEU A 85 1.74 0.90 8.68
C LEU A 85 2.72 1.26 7.56
N PRO A 86 2.88 2.53 7.14
CA PRO A 86 3.89 2.88 6.14
C PRO A 86 5.32 2.63 6.64
N MET A 87 5.61 2.78 7.94
CA MET A 87 6.93 2.45 8.51
C MET A 87 7.28 0.97 8.45
N ALA A 88 6.30 0.07 8.45
CA ALA A 88 6.54 -1.36 8.21
C ALA A 88 6.54 -1.68 6.71
N GLN A 89 5.60 -1.11 5.97
CA GLN A 89 5.37 -1.43 4.56
C GLN A 89 6.52 -0.98 3.65
N ILE A 90 6.99 0.27 3.78
CA ILE A 90 8.03 0.83 2.90
C ILE A 90 9.36 0.08 3.07
N PRO A 91 9.89 -0.15 4.29
CA PRO A 91 11.14 -0.89 4.46
C PRO A 91 11.04 -2.35 4.00
N CYS A 92 9.93 -3.04 4.29
CA CYS A 92 9.76 -4.43 3.85
C CYS A 92 9.72 -4.53 2.31
N PHE A 93 8.99 -3.62 1.66
CA PHE A 93 8.93 -3.55 0.20
C PHE A 93 10.28 -3.20 -0.42
N ALA A 94 10.98 -2.20 0.13
CA ALA A 94 12.30 -1.79 -0.35
C ALA A 94 13.32 -2.91 -0.17
N TYR A 95 13.33 -3.58 0.99
CA TYR A 95 14.20 -4.71 1.27
C TYR A 95 14.01 -5.83 0.23
N ALA A 96 12.76 -6.30 0.06
CA ALA A 96 12.44 -7.34 -0.90
C ALA A 96 12.83 -6.95 -2.34
N THR A 97 12.52 -5.72 -2.75
CA THR A 97 12.88 -5.18 -4.06
C THR A 97 14.40 -5.15 -4.28
N LEU A 98 15.16 -4.65 -3.30
CA LEU A 98 16.62 -4.56 -3.41
C LEU A 98 17.27 -5.95 -3.43
N LYS A 99 16.75 -6.89 -2.64
CA LYS A 99 17.22 -8.27 -2.64
C LYS A 99 16.92 -8.96 -3.97
N LEU A 100 15.71 -8.84 -4.49
CA LEU A 100 15.34 -9.39 -5.79
C LEU A 100 16.16 -8.76 -6.92
N ARG A 101 16.37 -7.44 -6.88
CA ARG A 101 17.24 -6.75 -7.85
C ARG A 101 18.68 -7.28 -7.83
N ARG A 102 19.22 -7.63 -6.66
CA ARG A 102 20.55 -8.26 -6.57
C ARG A 102 20.55 -9.65 -7.21
N LEU A 103 19.52 -10.46 -6.98
CA LEU A 103 19.38 -11.78 -7.61
C LEU A 103 19.28 -11.67 -9.13
N VAL A 104 18.43 -10.77 -9.64
CA VAL A 104 18.28 -10.52 -11.08
C VAL A 104 19.61 -10.09 -11.72
N ARG A 105 20.41 -9.26 -11.04
CA ARG A 105 21.75 -8.86 -11.52
C ARG A 105 22.76 -10.00 -11.55
N MET A 106 22.59 -11.02 -10.71
CA MET A 106 23.42 -12.24 -10.79
C MET A 106 23.05 -13.10 -11.99
N ALA A 107 21.90 -12.83 -12.63
CA ALA A 107 21.42 -13.50 -13.83
C ALA A 107 21.51 -15.04 -13.77
N PRO A 108 20.94 -15.68 -12.72
CA PRO A 108 20.96 -17.13 -12.64
C PRO A 108 20.24 -17.73 -13.84
N SER A 109 20.82 -18.76 -14.44
CA SER A 109 20.27 -19.40 -15.63
C SER A 109 18.86 -19.95 -15.42
N SER A 110 18.45 -20.30 -14.19
CA SER A 110 17.07 -20.70 -13.91
C SER A 110 16.04 -19.57 -14.13
N MET A 111 16.42 -18.30 -13.96
CA MET A 111 15.49 -17.18 -14.18
C MET A 111 15.22 -16.90 -15.67
N THR A 112 16.02 -17.43 -16.61
CA THR A 112 15.77 -17.21 -18.03
C THR A 112 14.68 -18.13 -18.60
N THR A 113 14.37 -19.23 -17.91
CA THR A 113 13.41 -20.25 -18.36
C THR A 113 12.22 -20.43 -17.41
N GLU A 114 12.34 -20.03 -16.14
CA GLU A 114 11.29 -20.23 -15.13
C GLU A 114 10.30 -19.07 -14.99
N GLY A 115 10.13 -18.29 -16.05
CA GLY A 115 9.02 -17.37 -16.18
C GLY A 115 7.67 -18.07 -16.30
N ALA A 116 6.65 -17.33 -16.75
CA ALA A 116 5.33 -17.90 -16.96
C ALA A 116 4.63 -17.23 -18.14
N PHE A 117 3.76 -17.99 -18.82
CA PHE A 117 2.90 -17.52 -19.90
C PHE A 117 3.68 -16.71 -20.97
N TRP A 118 3.47 -15.39 -21.04
CA TRP A 118 4.06 -14.49 -22.02
C TRP A 118 5.40 -13.88 -21.61
N PHE A 119 5.88 -14.11 -20.38
CA PHE A 119 7.14 -13.58 -19.85
C PHE A 119 8.04 -14.74 -19.38
N GLN A 120 8.67 -15.44 -20.32
CA GLN A 120 9.51 -16.62 -20.01
C GLN A 120 10.84 -16.23 -19.36
N ASN A 121 11.49 -15.17 -19.86
CA ASN A 121 12.74 -14.67 -19.29
C ASN A 121 12.45 -13.62 -18.22
N LEU A 122 12.68 -13.97 -16.95
CA LEU A 122 12.45 -13.09 -15.81
C LEU A 122 13.47 -11.94 -15.68
N LEU A 123 14.59 -12.03 -16.41
CA LEU A 123 15.66 -11.05 -16.40
C LEU A 123 15.42 -9.91 -17.40
N GLU A 124 14.52 -10.11 -18.35
CA GLU A 124 14.14 -9.12 -19.35
C GLU A 124 12.83 -8.41 -18.98
N PRO A 125 12.60 -7.17 -19.45
CA PRO A 125 11.30 -6.51 -19.31
C PRO A 125 10.16 -7.34 -19.89
N ASP A 126 8.95 -7.19 -19.33
CA ASP A 126 7.75 -7.85 -19.87
C ASP A 126 7.50 -7.36 -21.32
N PRO A 127 7.57 -8.25 -22.33
CA PRO A 127 7.46 -7.86 -23.74
C PRO A 127 6.07 -7.31 -24.09
N THR A 128 5.04 -7.69 -23.34
CA THR A 128 3.66 -7.24 -23.57
C THR A 128 3.28 -6.02 -22.73
N GLY A 129 4.05 -5.74 -21.68
CA GLY A 129 3.73 -4.72 -20.68
C GLY A 129 2.51 -5.02 -19.80
N LEU A 130 1.91 -6.22 -19.87
CA LEU A 130 0.72 -6.59 -19.07
C LEU A 130 0.98 -6.51 -17.56
N LEU A 131 2.15 -6.95 -17.09
CA LEU A 131 2.55 -6.83 -15.69
C LEU A 131 2.63 -5.35 -15.28
N THR A 132 3.18 -4.50 -16.13
CA THR A 132 3.32 -3.06 -15.89
C THR A 132 1.97 -2.34 -15.88
N VAL A 133 1.07 -2.67 -16.81
CA VAL A 133 -0.30 -2.12 -16.83
C VAL A 133 -1.08 -2.54 -15.60
N SER A 134 -1.01 -3.83 -15.21
CA SER A 134 -1.71 -4.32 -14.01
C SER A 134 -1.20 -3.64 -12.73
N LEU A 135 0.10 -3.37 -12.63
CA LEU A 135 0.70 -2.59 -11.53
C LEU A 135 0.08 -1.18 -11.44
N GLY A 136 0.05 -0.48 -12.58
CA GLY A 136 -0.49 0.87 -12.69
C GLY A 136 -1.96 0.94 -12.26
N LEU A 137 -2.78 0.06 -12.81
CA LEU A 137 -4.20 -0.04 -12.49
C LEU A 137 -4.41 -0.37 -11.00
N ALA A 138 -3.61 -1.28 -10.44
CA ALA A 138 -3.69 -1.62 -9.02
C ALA A 138 -3.39 -0.40 -8.14
N TYR A 139 -2.32 0.36 -8.41
CA TYR A 139 -1.99 1.56 -7.63
C TYR A 139 -3.03 2.67 -7.78
N MET A 140 -3.53 2.93 -8.98
CA MET A 140 -4.58 3.94 -9.20
C MET A 140 -5.87 3.57 -8.48
N THR A 141 -6.28 2.29 -8.58
CA THR A 141 -7.46 1.79 -7.88
C THR A 141 -7.28 1.90 -6.37
N ASN A 142 -6.11 1.53 -5.86
CA ASN A 142 -5.79 1.65 -4.44
C ASN A 142 -5.81 3.12 -3.97
N ALA A 143 -5.26 4.04 -4.78
CA ALA A 143 -5.31 5.47 -4.50
C ALA A 143 -6.74 6.00 -4.42
N ALA A 144 -7.62 5.56 -5.32
CA ALA A 144 -9.04 5.91 -5.30
C ALA A 144 -9.76 5.37 -4.06
N ILE A 145 -9.53 4.10 -3.68
CA ILE A 145 -10.07 3.49 -2.47
C ILE A 145 -9.64 4.28 -1.23
N VAL A 146 -8.34 4.57 -1.10
CA VAL A 146 -7.78 5.27 0.05
C VAL A 146 -8.28 6.72 0.11
N HIS A 147 -8.31 7.44 -1.01
CA HIS A 147 -8.80 8.82 -1.06
C HIS A 147 -10.26 8.93 -0.61
N ARG A 148 -11.13 8.02 -1.07
CA ARG A 148 -12.54 7.96 -0.62
C ARG A 148 -12.68 7.76 0.90
N ARG A 149 -11.66 7.21 1.57
CA ARG A 149 -11.66 6.94 3.01
C ARG A 149 -10.92 7.97 3.85
N GLN A 150 -10.02 8.77 3.26
CA GLN A 150 -9.18 9.74 3.98
C GLN A 150 -9.68 11.19 3.92
N GLN A 151 -10.93 11.43 3.46
CA GLN A 151 -11.50 12.79 3.44
C GLN A 151 -11.46 13.52 4.80
N PHE A 152 -11.37 12.79 5.91
CA PHE A 152 -11.36 13.35 7.25
C PHE A 152 -9.97 13.72 7.81
N SER A 153 -8.87 13.24 7.24
CA SER A 153 -7.53 13.54 7.77
C SER A 153 -6.99 14.89 7.27
N GLY A 154 -7.80 15.69 6.57
CA GLY A 154 -7.32 16.87 5.85
C GLY A 154 -6.35 16.51 4.73
N LEU A 155 -6.32 15.22 4.30
CA LEU A 155 -5.55 14.82 3.13
C LEU A 155 -6.19 15.50 1.92
N SER A 156 -5.46 16.45 1.36
CA SER A 156 -5.95 17.31 0.30
C SER A 156 -6.15 16.51 -0.99
N LYS A 157 -6.91 17.11 -1.92
CA LYS A 157 -6.91 16.70 -3.34
C LYS A 157 -5.48 16.52 -3.88
N GLY A 158 -4.51 17.28 -3.33
CA GLY A 158 -3.08 17.17 -3.66
C GLY A 158 -2.47 15.80 -3.36
N THR A 159 -2.78 15.16 -2.23
CA THR A 159 -2.24 13.81 -1.94
C THR A 159 -2.81 12.74 -2.86
N PHE A 160 -4.08 12.88 -3.26
CA PHE A 160 -4.67 12.03 -4.28
C PHE A 160 -3.99 12.21 -5.64
N ILE A 161 -3.84 13.47 -6.10
CA ILE A 161 -3.12 13.79 -7.35
C ILE A 161 -1.69 13.26 -7.31
N ALA A 162 -0.98 13.45 -6.19
CA ALA A 162 0.38 12.93 -6.01
C ALA A 162 0.43 11.39 -6.08
N SER A 163 -0.59 10.69 -5.56
CA SER A 163 -0.69 9.23 -5.64
C SER A 163 -0.95 8.75 -7.08
N ILE A 164 -1.76 9.48 -7.84
CA ILE A 164 -1.99 9.20 -9.26
C ILE A 164 -0.71 9.45 -10.07
N LEU A 165 -0.04 10.58 -9.87
CA LEU A 165 1.21 10.90 -10.56
C LEU A 165 2.30 9.88 -10.23
N SER A 166 2.41 9.48 -8.96
CA SER A 166 3.33 8.44 -8.52
C SER A 166 3.04 7.08 -9.16
N SER A 167 1.77 6.79 -9.48
CA SER A 167 1.38 5.57 -10.20
C SER A 167 1.94 5.59 -11.63
N PHE A 168 1.83 6.70 -12.35
CA PHE A 168 2.43 6.86 -13.69
C PHE A 168 3.97 6.77 -13.65
N ALA A 169 4.61 7.38 -12.66
CA ALA A 169 6.06 7.24 -12.48
C ALA A 169 6.47 5.78 -12.24
N MET A 170 5.70 5.04 -11.43
CA MET A 170 5.95 3.62 -11.21
C MET A 170 5.70 2.76 -12.46
N ILE A 171 4.73 3.11 -13.30
CA ILE A 171 4.50 2.45 -14.61
C ILE A 171 5.75 2.60 -15.48
N TYR A 172 6.31 3.82 -15.59
CA TYR A 172 7.53 4.07 -16.36
C TYR A 172 8.74 3.30 -15.81
N VAL A 173 8.92 3.29 -14.49
CA VAL A 173 10.00 2.50 -13.85
C VAL A 173 9.81 1.01 -14.11
N ALA A 174 8.57 0.52 -14.06
CA ALA A 174 8.24 -0.89 -14.30
C ALA A 174 8.46 -1.28 -15.77
N SER A 175 8.10 -0.44 -16.75
CA SER A 175 8.33 -0.76 -18.17
C SER A 175 9.79 -0.95 -18.54
N LEU A 176 10.71 -0.35 -17.77
CA LEU A 176 12.16 -0.49 -17.97
C LEU A 176 12.79 -1.56 -17.05
N SER A 177 12.01 -2.15 -16.15
CA SER A 177 12.51 -3.09 -15.16
C SER A 177 12.34 -4.54 -15.63
N PRO A 178 13.23 -5.46 -15.22
CA PRO A 178 13.07 -6.89 -15.43
C PRO A 178 11.74 -7.44 -14.94
N SER A 179 11.18 -8.41 -15.64
CA SER A 179 9.84 -8.95 -15.36
C SER A 179 9.74 -9.64 -13.99
N ALA A 180 10.84 -10.19 -13.44
CA ALA A 180 10.86 -10.62 -12.02
C ALA A 180 10.49 -9.49 -11.05
N MET A 181 11.03 -8.28 -11.28
CA MET A 181 10.79 -7.13 -10.41
C MET A 181 9.36 -6.62 -10.57
N THR A 182 8.89 -6.50 -11.81
CA THR A 182 7.52 -6.06 -12.07
C THR A 182 6.51 -7.07 -11.57
N LEU A 183 6.75 -8.37 -11.71
CA LEU A 183 5.93 -9.43 -11.13
C LEU A 183 5.77 -9.26 -9.61
N TYR A 184 6.88 -9.09 -8.89
CA TYR A 184 6.85 -8.82 -7.45
C TYR A 184 6.02 -7.57 -7.13
N TRP A 185 6.28 -6.46 -7.82
CA TRP A 185 5.58 -5.20 -7.59
C TRP A 185 4.08 -5.30 -7.89
N SER A 186 3.71 -5.93 -9.00
CA SER A 186 2.32 -6.12 -9.42
C SER A 186 1.56 -7.00 -8.43
N THR A 187 2.12 -8.13 -8.01
CA THR A 187 1.49 -8.97 -6.97
C THR A 187 1.32 -8.20 -5.67
N SER A 188 2.36 -7.46 -5.24
CA SER A 188 2.34 -6.63 -4.03
C SER A 188 1.28 -5.52 -4.11
N ALA A 189 1.14 -4.87 -5.27
CA ALA A 189 0.14 -3.83 -5.50
C ALA A 189 -1.28 -4.40 -5.51
N LEU A 190 -1.52 -5.50 -6.23
CA LEU A 190 -2.82 -6.19 -6.24
C LEU A 190 -3.23 -6.63 -4.84
N TYR A 191 -2.30 -7.20 -4.06
CA TYR A 191 -2.57 -7.53 -2.66
C TYR A 191 -3.00 -6.30 -1.86
N SER A 192 -2.29 -5.17 -1.98
CA SER A 192 -2.69 -3.93 -1.30
C SER A 192 -4.09 -3.48 -1.68
N THR A 193 -4.42 -3.52 -2.97
CA THR A 193 -5.72 -3.10 -3.49
C THR A 193 -6.83 -3.99 -2.95
N ILE A 194 -6.66 -5.31 -3.03
CA ILE A 194 -7.63 -6.28 -2.50
C ILE A 194 -7.77 -6.14 -0.99
N GLN A 195 -6.66 -6.05 -0.25
CA GLN A 195 -6.67 -5.85 1.19
C GLN A 195 -7.48 -4.60 1.57
N ASN A 196 -7.22 -3.46 0.93
CA ASN A 196 -7.92 -2.22 1.24
C ASN A 196 -9.39 -2.27 0.80
N ALA A 197 -9.70 -2.86 -0.36
CA ALA A 197 -11.08 -3.06 -0.79
C ALA A 197 -11.88 -3.90 0.22
N LEU A 198 -11.30 -5.00 0.70
CA LEU A 198 -11.93 -5.87 1.69
C LEU A 198 -12.05 -5.21 3.06
N LEU A 199 -10.98 -4.57 3.55
CA LEU A 199 -10.99 -3.88 4.84
C LEU A 199 -12.07 -2.80 4.88
N TYR A 200 -12.29 -2.09 3.78
CA TYR A 200 -13.24 -0.99 3.70
C TYR A 200 -14.59 -1.36 3.06
N ARG A 201 -14.88 -2.65 2.82
CA ARG A 201 -16.09 -3.10 2.10
C ARG A 201 -17.38 -2.66 2.81
N ASN A 202 -17.43 -2.81 4.13
CA ASN A 202 -18.65 -2.59 4.93
C ASN A 202 -18.72 -1.19 5.54
N ASP A 203 -17.70 -0.36 5.32
CA ASP A 203 -17.66 0.97 5.90
C ASP A 203 -18.53 1.88 5.03
N THR A 204 -19.51 2.57 5.60
CA THR A 204 -20.29 3.56 4.85
C THR A 204 -19.36 4.66 4.33
N PRO A 205 -19.49 5.09 3.05
CA PRO A 205 -18.77 6.25 2.57
C PRO A 205 -19.15 7.43 3.45
N SER A 206 -18.15 8.16 3.93
CA SER A 206 -18.42 9.39 4.65
C SER A 206 -19.05 10.40 3.72
N GLU A 207 -20.22 10.92 4.09
CA GLU A 207 -20.80 12.07 3.40
C GLU A 207 -19.77 13.21 3.41
N PRO A 208 -19.49 13.83 2.25
CA PRO A 208 -18.65 15.00 2.22
C PRO A 208 -19.30 16.06 3.10
N ALA A 209 -18.54 16.63 4.04
CA ALA A 209 -18.99 17.82 4.74
C ALA A 209 -19.37 18.84 3.66
N LYS A 210 -20.65 19.20 3.60
CA LYS A 210 -21.12 20.26 2.71
C LYS A 210 -20.35 21.50 3.11
N ASP A 211 -19.34 21.87 2.33
CA ASP A 211 -18.71 23.17 2.40
C ASP A 211 -19.84 24.19 2.25
N LYS A 212 -20.15 24.88 3.36
CA LYS A 212 -20.95 26.09 3.40
C LYS A 212 -20.01 27.27 3.48
#